data_AF-A0A2U3CEX9-F1
#
_entry.id   AF-A0A2U3CEX9-F1
#
_cell.length_a   1.000
_cell.length_b   1.000
_cell.length_c   1.000
_cell.angle_alpha   90.00
_cell.angle_beta   90.00
_cell.angle_gamma   90.00
#
_symmetry.space_group_name_H-M   'P 1'
#
loop_
_entity.id
_entity.type
_entity.pdbx_description
1 polymer ?
#
loop_
_entity_poly.entity_id
_entity_poly.type
_entity_poly.pdbx_seq_one_letter_code
_entity_poly.pdbx_strand_id
1 'polypeptide(L)'
;MAGIAHLGFGLAFKLLTPDIPVIILVLCSYLLDLLFLIFMFAGFEDIPRSDRITEAPWSHSLFMALIWSVLAALSVMLVSQDSYVSIIIGILIFSHWVIDFIVSPMTYVFPNDTGKLLHPFGKSAKVGL
;
A
#
# COMPACT_ATOMS: atom_id res chain seq x y z
N MET A 1 7.35 7.32 -2.09
CA MET A 1 7.18 6.05 -1.35
C MET A 1 8.00 6.10 -0.09
N ALA A 2 7.37 5.94 1.07
CA ALA A 2 8.03 5.94 2.37
C ALA A 2 8.63 4.55 2.69
N GLY A 3 9.51 4.02 1.83
CA GLY A 3 9.94 2.61 1.90
C GLY A 3 10.45 2.17 3.28
N ILE A 4 11.24 3.00 3.95
CA ILE A 4 11.72 2.69 5.31
C ILE A 4 10.57 2.54 6.31
N ALA A 5 9.51 3.34 6.19
CA ALA A 5 8.34 3.23 7.06
C ALA A 5 7.58 1.92 6.81
N HIS A 6 7.38 1.54 5.54
CA HIS A 6 6.73 0.27 5.17
C HIS A 6 7.50 -0.94 5.69
N LEU A 7 8.83 -0.93 5.55
CA LEU A 7 9.70 -1.96 6.14
C LEU A 7 9.54 -2.00 7.67
N GLY A 8 9.49 -0.85 8.31
CA GLY A 8 9.27 -0.74 9.76
C GLY A 8 7.96 -1.40 10.20
N PHE A 9 6.87 -1.21 9.45
CA PHE A 9 5.58 -1.86 9.72
C PHE A 9 5.64 -3.38 9.51
N GLY A 10 6.27 -3.85 8.44
CA GLY A 10 6.51 -5.28 8.21
C GLY A 10 7.26 -5.94 9.37
N LEU A 11 8.25 -5.26 9.94
CA LEU A 11 8.99 -5.74 11.11
C LEU A 11 8.16 -5.65 12.41
N ALA A 12 7.42 -4.56 12.63
CA ALA A 12 6.62 -4.35 13.83
C ALA A 12 5.53 -5.42 13.99
N PHE A 13 4.94 -5.86 12.88
CA PHE A 13 3.88 -6.87 12.87
C PHE A 13 4.37 -8.27 13.26
N LYS A 14 5.68 -8.51 13.27
CA LYS A 14 6.27 -9.73 13.81
C LYS A 14 5.93 -9.94 15.29
N LEU A 15 5.72 -8.86 16.04
CA LEU A 15 5.30 -8.91 17.44
C LEU A 15 3.87 -9.46 17.61
N LEU A 16 3.01 -9.23 16.61
CA LEU A 16 1.62 -9.69 16.61
C LEU A 16 1.48 -11.09 16.02
N THR A 17 2.40 -11.47 15.12
CA THR A 17 2.37 -12.74 14.38
C THR A 17 3.74 -13.44 14.44
N PRO A 18 4.15 -13.90 15.63
CA PRO A 18 5.50 -14.45 15.86
C PRO A 18 5.79 -15.69 15.02
N ASP A 19 4.78 -16.44 14.61
CA ASP A 19 4.95 -17.65 13.79
C ASP A 19 5.12 -17.35 12.29
N ILE A 20 4.76 -16.14 11.84
CA ILE A 20 4.85 -15.77 10.43
C ILE A 20 6.28 -15.33 10.08
N PRO A 21 6.94 -15.94 9.07
CA PRO A 21 8.26 -15.52 8.62
C PRO A 21 8.32 -14.02 8.32
N VAL A 22 9.36 -13.35 8.81
CA VAL A 22 9.52 -11.89 8.66
C VAL A 22 9.47 -11.47 7.19
N ILE A 23 10.05 -12.28 6.30
CA ILE A 23 10.04 -12.00 4.87
C ILE A 23 8.61 -11.91 4.30
N ILE A 24 7.67 -12.70 4.81
CA ILE A 24 6.26 -12.65 4.37
C ILE A 24 5.63 -11.34 4.84
N LEU A 25 5.87 -10.93 6.09
CA LEU A 25 5.35 -9.67 6.61
C LEU A 25 5.90 -8.46 5.85
N VAL A 26 7.19 -8.48 5.50
CA VAL A 26 7.79 -7.46 4.64
C VAL A 26 7.15 -7.48 3.24
N LEU A 27 6.97 -8.65 2.61
CA LEU A 27 6.31 -8.70 1.31
C LEU A 27 4.87 -8.19 1.36
N CYS A 28 4.13 -8.49 2.43
CA CYS A 28 2.80 -7.94 2.66
C CYS A 28 2.82 -6.42 2.83
N SER A 29 3.77 -5.86 3.58
CA SER A 29 3.91 -4.41 3.74
C SER A 29 4.27 -3.70 2.44
N TYR A 30 4.76 -4.42 1.43
CA TYR A 30 5.11 -3.91 0.10
C TYR A 30 4.16 -4.39 -1.01
N LEU A 31 3.03 -5.03 -0.67
CA LEU A 31 2.18 -5.65 -1.68
C LEU A 31 1.64 -4.64 -2.71
N LEU A 32 1.29 -3.43 -2.29
CA LEU A 32 0.81 -2.39 -3.20
C LEU A 32 1.90 -1.92 -4.17
N ASP A 33 3.15 -1.82 -3.72
CA ASP A 33 4.31 -1.53 -4.58
C ASP A 33 4.56 -2.66 -5.59
N LEU A 34 4.40 -3.92 -5.18
CA LEU A 34 4.52 -5.07 -6.07
C LEU A 34 3.42 -5.07 -7.14
N LEU A 35 2.18 -4.74 -6.75
CA LEU A 35 1.07 -4.58 -7.68
C LEU A 35 1.31 -3.40 -8.63
N PHE A 36 1.83 -2.28 -8.12
CA PHE A 36 2.23 -1.14 -8.94
C PHE A 36 3.26 -1.54 -10.00
N LEU A 37 4.29 -2.29 -9.61
CA LEU A 37 5.29 -2.79 -10.55
C LEU A 37 4.67 -3.66 -11.65
N ILE A 38 3.76 -4.56 -11.27
CA ILE A 38 3.05 -5.44 -12.23
C ILE A 38 2.18 -4.61 -13.18
N PHE A 39 1.39 -3.67 -12.66
CA PHE A 39 0.50 -2.84 -13.48
C PHE A 39 1.24 -1.85 -14.36
N MET A 40 2.36 -1.30 -13.89
CA MET A 40 3.27 -0.49 -14.68
C MET A 40 3.79 -1.29 -15.90
N PHE A 41 4.30 -2.50 -15.68
CA PHE A 41 4.78 -3.35 -16.79
C PHE A 41 3.66 -3.82 -17.72
N ALA A 42 2.44 -4.00 -17.19
CA ALA A 42 1.26 -4.33 -17.99
C ALA A 42 0.69 -3.13 -18.76
N GLY A 43 1.17 -1.90 -18.49
CA GLY A 43 0.71 -0.67 -19.12
C GLY A 43 -0.61 -0.11 -18.56
N PHE A 44 -1.05 -0.60 -17.39
CA PHE A 44 -2.22 -0.07 -16.67
C PHE A 44 -1.89 1.15 -15.81
N GLU A 45 -0.62 1.34 -15.43
CA GLU A 45 -0.15 2.44 -14.59
C GLU A 45 1.07 3.13 -15.17
N ASP A 46 1.27 4.38 -14.78
CA ASP A 46 2.29 5.24 -15.36
C ASP A 46 3.69 4.86 -14.88
N ILE A 47 4.67 4.94 -15.79
CA ILE A 47 6.08 4.88 -15.42
C ILE A 47 6.42 6.14 -14.62
N PRO A 48 7.04 6.01 -13.42
CA PRO A 48 7.43 7.16 -12.62
C PRO A 48 8.36 8.11 -13.37
N ARG A 49 8.07 9.41 -13.30
CA ARG A 49 8.90 10.47 -13.86
C ARG A 49 9.12 11.57 -12.82
N SER A 50 10.24 12.28 -12.91
CA SER A 50 10.60 13.33 -11.94
C SER A 50 9.83 14.64 -12.13
N ASP A 51 9.23 14.85 -13.30
CA ASP A 51 8.57 16.08 -13.72
C ASP A 51 7.06 16.12 -13.43
N ARG A 52 6.48 14.99 -12.99
CA ARG A 52 5.04 14.87 -12.71
C ARG A 52 4.76 13.88 -11.59
N ILE A 53 3.58 14.00 -10.98
CA ILE A 53 3.07 13.01 -10.03
C ILE A 53 2.83 11.70 -10.80
N THR A 54 3.27 10.58 -10.23
CA THR A 54 3.04 9.26 -10.82
C THR A 54 1.61 8.82 -10.55
N GLU A 55 0.88 8.50 -11.61
CA GLU A 55 -0.50 8.02 -11.49
C GLU A 55 -0.52 6.51 -11.26
N ALA A 56 -1.10 6.10 -10.12
CA ALA A 56 -1.20 4.70 -9.70
C ALA A 56 -2.65 4.36 -9.23
N PRO A 57 -3.67 4.52 -10.10
CA PRO A 57 -5.07 4.36 -9.72
C PRO A 57 -5.47 2.92 -9.35
N TRP A 58 -4.79 1.91 -9.87
CA TRP A 58 -5.15 0.49 -9.70
C TRP A 58 -4.45 -0.15 -8.50
N SER A 59 -3.25 0.30 -8.16
CA SER A 59 -2.49 -0.17 -7.02
C SER A 59 -2.69 0.71 -5.77
N HIS A 60 -2.80 2.03 -5.93
CA HIS A 60 -2.70 3.00 -4.83
C HIS A 60 -3.93 3.91 -4.63
N SER A 61 -5.05 3.67 -5.35
CA SER A 61 -6.32 4.32 -4.94
C SER A 61 -6.84 3.73 -3.62
N LEU A 62 -7.52 4.54 -2.81
CA LEU A 62 -8.07 4.09 -1.52
C LEU A 62 -8.97 2.85 -1.68
N PHE A 63 -9.84 2.89 -2.69
CA PHE A 63 -10.77 1.80 -2.98
C PHE A 63 -10.03 0.52 -3.37
N MET A 64 -9.03 0.61 -4.24
CA MET A 64 -8.26 -0.58 -4.63
C MET A 64 -7.37 -1.09 -3.51
N ALA A 65 -6.75 -0.22 -2.71
CA ALA A 65 -5.97 -0.61 -1.54
C ALA A 65 -6.81 -1.43 -0.56
N LEU A 66 -8.07 -1.05 -0.33
CA LEU A 66 -9.03 -1.84 0.46
C LEU A 66 -9.34 -3.19 -0.20
N ILE A 67 -9.60 -3.21 -1.52
CA ILE A 67 -9.86 -4.46 -2.25
C ILE A 67 -8.68 -5.42 -2.13
N TRP A 68 -7.45 -4.96 -2.40
CA TRP A 68 -6.26 -5.81 -2.32
C TRP A 68 -6.01 -6.32 -0.91
N SER A 69 -6.24 -5.47 0.11
CA SER A 69 -6.13 -5.88 1.51
C SER A 69 -7.14 -6.96 1.88
N VAL A 70 -8.40 -6.82 1.45
CA VAL A 70 -9.45 -7.81 1.69
C VAL A 70 -9.18 -9.10 0.93
N LEU A 71 -8.79 -9.02 -0.34
CA LEU A 71 -8.49 -10.21 -1.15
C LEU A 71 -7.30 -10.99 -0.58
N ALA A 72 -6.26 -10.30 -0.12
CA ALA A 72 -5.12 -10.95 0.53
C ALA A 72 -5.52 -11.57 1.87
N ALA A 73 -6.29 -10.87 2.70
CA ALA A 73 -6.81 -11.43 3.95
C ALA A 73 -7.65 -12.70 3.70
N LEU A 74 -8.59 -12.65 2.76
CA LEU A 74 -9.40 -13.83 2.39
C LEU A 74 -8.52 -14.98 1.87
N SER A 75 -7.50 -14.68 1.06
CA SER A 75 -6.56 -15.69 0.57
C SER A 75 -5.79 -16.35 1.72
N VAL A 76 -5.34 -15.57 2.71
CA VAL A 76 -4.70 -16.09 3.92
C VAL A 76 -5.68 -16.92 4.73
N MET A 77 -6.91 -16.45 4.96
CA MET A 77 -7.95 -17.20 5.67
C MET A 77 -8.18 -18.58 5.06
N LEU A 78 -8.25 -18.68 3.73
CA LEU A 78 -8.49 -19.95 3.04
C LEU A 78 -7.33 -20.95 3.20
N VAL A 79 -6.10 -20.46 3.35
CA VAL A 79 -4.89 -21.29 3.45
C VAL A 79 -4.56 -21.64 4.89
N SER A 80 -4.54 -20.64 5.79
CA SER A 80 -4.18 -20.83 7.21
C SER A 80 -5.33 -21.32 8.07
N GLN A 81 -6.58 -21.07 7.65
CA GLN A 81 -7.78 -21.22 8.49
C GLN A 81 -7.71 -20.44 9.81
N ASP A 82 -6.84 -19.43 9.87
CA ASP A 82 -6.63 -18.58 11.04
C ASP A 82 -7.14 -17.17 10.75
N SER A 83 -8.25 -16.83 11.39
CA SER A 83 -8.90 -15.54 11.20
C SER A 83 -8.12 -14.37 11.78
N TYR A 84 -7.38 -14.61 12.86
CA TYR A 84 -6.54 -13.59 13.48
C TYR A 84 -5.40 -13.21 12.53
N VAL A 85 -4.64 -14.19 12.03
CA VAL A 85 -3.55 -13.95 11.08
C VAL A 85 -4.07 -13.29 9.81
N SER A 86 -5.20 -13.76 9.27
CA SER A 86 -5.87 -13.17 8.11
C SER A 86 -6.14 -11.67 8.28
N ILE A 87 -6.76 -11.28 9.40
CA ILE A 87 -7.09 -9.89 9.69
C ILE A 87 -5.83 -9.05 9.84
N ILE A 88 -4.82 -9.56 10.55
CA ILE A 88 -3.54 -8.85 10.76
C ILE A 88 -2.83 -8.59 9.43
N ILE A 89 -2.79 -9.57 8.51
CA ILE A 89 -2.20 -9.39 7.18
C ILE A 89 -2.97 -8.34 6.36
N GLY A 90 -4.30 -8.36 6.40
CA GLY A 90 -5.12 -7.34 5.73
C GLY A 90 -4.84 -5.94 6.25
N ILE A 91 -4.73 -5.77 7.57
CA ILE A 91 -4.37 -4.49 8.20
C ILE A 91 -2.96 -4.05 7.79
N LEU A 92 -1.99 -4.98 7.75
CA LEU A 92 -0.62 -4.69 7.36
C LEU A 92 -0.54 -4.15 5.93
N ILE A 93 -1.24 -4.78 4.99
CA ILE A 93 -1.28 -4.32 3.60
C ILE A 93 -1.95 -2.95 3.51
N PHE A 94 -3.08 -2.75 4.18
CA PHE A 94 -3.78 -1.48 4.16
C PHE A 94 -2.96 -0.35 4.81
N SER A 95 -2.13 -0.67 5.80
CA SER A 95 -1.25 0.30 6.45
C SER A 95 -0.31 1.00 5.46
N HIS A 96 0.06 0.33 4.36
CA HIS A 96 0.83 0.92 3.28
C HIS A 96 0.16 2.20 2.73
N TRP A 97 -1.12 2.10 2.36
CA TRP A 97 -1.87 3.25 1.84
C TRP A 97 -1.98 4.37 2.88
N VAL A 98 -2.18 4.03 4.15
CA VAL A 98 -2.27 5.01 5.24
C VAL A 98 -0.96 5.76 5.43
N ILE A 99 0.17 5.05 5.42
CA ILE A 99 1.50 5.64 5.54
C ILE A 99 1.76 6.56 4.34
N ASP A 100 1.45 6.11 3.13
CA ASP A 100 1.61 6.95 1.95
C ASP A 100 0.72 8.18 2.00
N PHE A 101 -0.53 8.07 2.46
CA PHE A 101 -1.42 9.22 2.65
C PHE A 101 -0.88 10.26 3.63
N ILE A 102 -0.16 9.83 4.66
CA ILE A 102 0.47 10.73 5.66
C ILE A 102 1.74 11.38 5.08
N VAL A 103 2.57 10.62 4.36
CA VAL A 103 3.90 11.05 3.93
C VAL A 103 3.89 11.72 2.56
N SER A 104 2.94 11.37 1.70
CA SER A 104 2.88 11.79 0.30
C SER A 104 1.45 12.15 -0.13
N PRO A 105 1.27 13.11 -1.04
CA PRO A 105 -0.08 13.48 -1.48
C PRO A 105 -0.70 12.36 -2.31
N MET A 106 -1.73 11.71 -1.76
CA MET A 106 -2.54 10.74 -2.51
C MET A 106 -3.61 11.46 -3.33
N THR A 107 -3.79 11.02 -4.57
CA THR A 107 -4.60 11.72 -5.60
C THR A 107 -5.85 10.98 -6.04
N TYR A 108 -6.06 9.72 -5.63
CA TYR A 108 -7.15 8.86 -6.10
C TYR A 108 -7.92 8.19 -4.96
N VAL A 109 -9.24 8.33 -4.94
CA VAL A 109 -10.14 7.50 -4.10
C VAL A 109 -10.50 6.24 -4.87
N PHE A 110 -10.92 6.41 -6.12
CA PHE A 110 -11.28 5.35 -7.06
C PHE A 110 -10.34 5.33 -8.26
N PRO A 111 -10.21 4.19 -8.96
CA PRO A 111 -9.36 4.09 -10.14
C PRO A 111 -9.72 5.06 -11.27
N ASN A 112 -11.01 5.38 -11.41
CA ASN A 112 -11.53 6.23 -12.48
C ASN A 112 -11.66 7.71 -12.08
N ASP A 113 -11.11 8.11 -10.92
CA ASP A 113 -11.16 9.51 -10.51
C ASP A 113 -10.32 10.38 -11.44
N THR A 114 -10.83 11.58 -11.78
CA THR A 114 -10.12 12.57 -12.59
C THR A 114 -9.03 13.32 -11.80
N GLY A 115 -8.40 12.69 -10.79
CA GLY A 115 -7.22 13.20 -10.10
C GLY A 115 -7.43 14.36 -9.11
N LYS A 116 -8.48 14.33 -8.27
CA LYS A 116 -8.61 15.31 -7.17
C LYS A 116 -7.74 14.89 -5.98
N LEU A 117 -6.77 15.74 -5.64
CA LEU A 117 -5.91 15.58 -4.46
C LEU A 117 -6.76 15.35 -3.20
N LEU A 118 -6.52 14.26 -2.47
CA LEU A 118 -7.21 13.95 -1.22
C LEU A 118 -6.55 14.58 0.00
N HIS A 119 -5.43 15.26 -0.19
CA HIS A 119 -4.59 15.74 0.89
C HIS A 119 -5.09 17.09 1.44
N PRO A 120 -5.37 17.20 2.75
CA PRO A 120 -5.81 18.46 3.37
C PRO A 120 -4.68 19.48 3.55
N PHE A 121 -3.41 19.07 3.53
CA PHE A 121 -2.27 19.98 3.67
C PHE A 121 -1.80 20.44 2.28
N GLY A 122 -2.59 21.30 1.63
CA GLY A 122 -2.32 21.83 0.28
C GLY A 122 -1.05 22.68 0.13
N LYS A 123 -0.20 22.79 1.16
CA LYS A 123 1.08 23.51 1.18
C LYS A 123 2.05 22.93 2.22
N SER A 124 2.23 21.60 2.30
CA SER A 124 3.32 21.09 3.13
C SER A 124 4.64 21.54 2.51
N ALA A 125 5.43 22.33 3.26
CA ALA A 125 6.70 22.84 2.82
C ALA A 125 7.57 21.67 2.35
N LYS A 126 8.28 21.85 1.22
CA LYS A 126 9.34 20.94 0.81
C LYS A 126 10.31 20.81 1.98
N VAL A 127 10.22 19.74 2.75
CA VAL A 127 11.27 19.37 3.69
C VAL A 127 12.38 18.81 2.80
N GLY A 128 13.32 19.70 2.48
CA GLY A 128 14.47 19.39 1.66
C GLY A 128 15.30 18.28 2.28
N LEU A 129 15.69 17.36 1.41
CA LEU A 129 17.06 16.88 1.29
C LEU A 129 17.41 16.93 -0.21
#